data_AF-A0A7I8J4Q5-F1
#
_entry.id   AF-A0A7I8J4Q5-F1
#
_cell.length_a   1.000
_cell.length_b   1.000
_cell.length_c   1.000
_cell.angle_alpha   90.00
_cell.angle_beta   90.00
_cell.angle_gamma   90.00
#
_symmetry.space_group_name_H-M   'P 1'
#
loop_
_entity.id
_entity.type
_entity.pdbx_description
1 polymer ?
#
loop_
_entity_poly.entity_id
_entity_poly.type
_entity_poly.pdbx_seq_one_letter_code
_entity_poly.pdbx_strand_id
1 'polypeptide(L)'
;MVNYLSYDRLTPSYKAFLMSLKTIIIPKTIEEALSHKEWSHVMDEEIDALEKNCTWDLVPLPSGKKVVGCKWVYTPKYKADGTLERYKVRLVAKGYSQSFGIDYFEMFAPVAKLNTIRILIALAVNLE
;
A
#
# COMPACT_ATOMS: atom_id res chain seq x y z
N MET A 1 -4.84 -5.83 36.94
CA MET A 1 -3.73 -4.86 37.09
C MET A 1 -3.52 -4.21 35.73
N VAL A 2 -3.84 -2.93 35.57
CA VAL A 2 -3.79 -2.25 34.26
C VAL A 2 -2.39 -1.70 34.05
N ASN A 3 -1.62 -2.31 33.16
CA ASN A 3 -0.32 -1.77 32.77
C ASN A 3 -0.56 -0.53 31.90
N TYR A 4 -0.29 0.65 32.44
CA TYR A 4 -0.24 1.86 31.62
C TYR A 4 1.18 2.08 31.14
N LEU A 5 1.32 2.45 29.86
CA LEU A 5 2.59 2.83 29.27
C LEU A 5 2.86 4.30 29.64
N SER A 6 3.87 4.56 30.47
CA SER A 6 4.33 5.93 30.75
C SER A 6 5.30 6.38 29.66
N TYR A 7 5.04 7.57 29.10
CA TYR A 7 5.88 8.22 28.09
C TYR A 7 6.93 9.15 28.73
N ASP A 8 7.01 9.20 30.06
CA ASP A 8 7.77 10.23 30.79
C ASP A 8 9.27 10.15 30.52
N ARG A 9 9.80 8.94 30.34
CA ARG A 9 11.23 8.65 30.08
C ARG A 9 11.66 8.82 28.63
N LEU A 10 10.74 9.19 27.72
CA LEU A 10 11.09 9.39 26.33
C LEU A 10 11.81 10.72 26.12
N THR A 11 12.76 10.73 25.19
CA THR A 11 13.49 11.95 24.83
C THR A 11 12.52 12.98 24.27
N PRO A 12 12.79 14.29 24.44
CA PRO A 12 11.94 15.35 23.87
C PRO A 12 11.69 15.18 22.38
N SER A 13 12.73 14.79 21.62
CA SER A 13 12.61 14.52 20.18
C SER A 13 11.67 13.35 19.88
N TYR A 14 11.73 12.28 20.65
CA TYR A 14 10.83 11.13 20.45
C TYR A 14 9.40 11.43 20.91
N LYS A 15 9.21 12.24 21.96
CA LYS A 15 7.88 12.76 22.34
C LYS A 15 7.29 13.62 21.22
N ALA A 16 8.07 14.51 20.62
CA ALA A 16 7.63 15.34 19.49
C ALA A 16 7.24 14.48 18.28
N PHE A 17 8.03 13.45 17.96
CA PHE A 17 7.69 12.47 16.92
C PHE A 17 6.40 11.70 17.21
N LEU A 18 6.21 11.17 18.43
CA LEU A 18 4.95 10.50 18.78
C LEU A 18 3.73 11.42 18.72
N MET A 19 3.91 12.69 19.07
CA MET A 19 2.86 13.70 18.94
C MET A 19 2.55 13.98 17.47
N SER A 20 3.55 14.11 16.59
CA SER A 20 3.33 14.26 15.15
C SER A 20 2.69 13.02 14.50
N LEU A 21 3.00 11.82 15.00
CA LEU A 21 2.31 10.60 14.56
C LEU A 21 0.82 10.59 14.93
N LYS A 22 0.45 11.25 16.02
CA LYS A 22 -0.95 11.32 16.49
C LYS A 22 -1.76 12.44 15.83
N THR A 23 -1.14 13.42 15.18
CA THR A 23 -1.88 14.54 14.57
C THR A 23 -2.55 14.17 13.26
N ILE A 24 -2.03 13.18 12.52
CA ILE A 24 -2.61 12.76 11.25
C ILE A 24 -3.66 11.69 11.49
N ILE A 25 -4.90 12.03 11.14
CA ILE A 25 -6.02 11.08 11.13
C ILE A 25 -5.89 10.24 9.86
N ILE A 26 -5.69 8.94 10.04
CA ILE A 26 -5.66 7.97 8.94
C ILE A 26 -7.11 7.51 8.71
N PRO A 27 -7.70 7.78 7.53
CA PRO A 27 -9.06 7.37 7.22
C PRO A 27 -9.20 5.86 7.27
N LYS A 28 -10.35 5.40 7.77
CA LYS A 28 -10.73 3.99 7.77
C LYS A 28 -11.73 3.67 6.68
N THR A 29 -12.49 4.66 6.24
CA THR A 29 -13.49 4.53 5.17
C THR A 29 -13.20 5.49 4.03
N ILE A 30 -13.83 5.23 2.88
CA ILE A 30 -13.69 6.06 1.69
C ILE A 30 -14.34 7.42 1.95
N GLU A 31 -15.47 7.45 2.64
CA GLU A 31 -16.21 8.68 2.95
C GLU A 31 -15.37 9.63 3.83
N GLU A 32 -14.69 9.07 4.85
CA GLU A 32 -13.72 9.83 5.65
C GLU A 32 -12.57 10.36 4.78
N ALA A 33 -11.99 9.52 3.91
CA ALA A 33 -10.89 9.93 3.05
C ALA A 33 -11.30 11.04 2.07
N LEU A 34 -12.49 10.95 1.47
CA LEU A 34 -13.02 11.95 0.54
C LEU A 34 -13.37 13.28 1.21
N SER A 35 -13.62 13.28 2.53
CA SER A 35 -13.80 14.51 3.30
C SER A 35 -12.49 15.30 3.50
N HIS A 36 -11.33 14.67 3.27
CA HIS A 36 -10.01 15.26 3.41
C HIS A 36 -9.35 15.44 2.04
N LYS A 37 -9.11 16.69 1.65
CA LYS A 37 -8.59 17.04 0.32
C LYS A 37 -7.25 16.39 0.00
N GLU A 38 -6.39 16.21 1.01
CA GLU A 38 -5.08 15.60 0.86
C GLU A 38 -5.17 14.12 0.52
N TRP A 39 -6.16 13.41 1.08
CA TRP A 39 -6.37 11.99 0.79
C TRP A 39 -7.11 11.80 -0.53
N SER A 40 -8.12 12.63 -0.83
CA SER A 40 -8.84 12.56 -2.10
C SER A 40 -7.93 12.81 -3.29
N HIS A 41 -7.04 13.80 -3.19
CA HIS A 41 -6.11 14.11 -4.28
C HIS A 41 -5.17 12.94 -4.62
N VAL A 42 -4.62 12.27 -3.61
CA VAL A 42 -3.73 11.11 -3.83
C VAL A 42 -4.52 9.87 -4.27
N MET A 43 -5.81 9.78 -3.96
CA MET A 43 -6.69 8.74 -4.54
C MET A 43 -6.84 8.93 -6.05
N ASP A 44 -7.07 10.16 -6.51
CA ASP A 44 -7.18 10.48 -7.93
C ASP A 44 -5.85 10.15 -8.65
N GLU A 45 -4.71 10.55 -8.07
CA GLU A 45 -3.38 10.22 -8.63
C GLU A 45 -3.14 8.71 -8.75
N GLU A 46 -3.63 7.89 -7.81
CA GLU A 46 -3.52 6.43 -7.89
C GLU A 46 -4.40 5.85 -9.00
N ILE A 47 -5.62 6.37 -9.19
CA ILE A 47 -6.49 5.96 -10.31
C ILE A 47 -5.84 6.32 -11.65
N ASP A 48 -5.37 7.56 -11.80
CA ASP A 48 -4.68 8.02 -13.02
C ASP A 48 -3.45 7.16 -13.33
N ALA A 49 -2.69 6.78 -12.29
CA ALA A 49 -1.54 5.89 -12.45
C ALA A 49 -1.95 4.48 -12.91
N LEU A 50 -3.05 3.94 -12.38
CA LEU A 50 -3.58 2.63 -12.78
C LEU A 50 -4.07 2.66 -14.24
N GLU A 51 -4.76 3.72 -14.66
CA GLU A 51 -5.22 3.90 -16.04
C GLU A 51 -4.03 4.01 -17.00
N LYS A 52 -3.03 4.84 -16.65
CA LYS A 52 -1.82 5.04 -17.45
C LYS A 52 -1.01 3.77 -17.65
N ASN A 53 -1.03 2.85 -16.69
CA ASN A 53 -0.32 1.58 -16.80
C ASN A 53 -0.96 0.64 -17.82
N CYS A 54 -2.22 0.86 -18.24
CA CYS A 54 -2.95 0.00 -19.19
C CYS A 54 -2.87 -1.50 -18.81
N THR A 55 -2.98 -1.79 -17.51
CA THR A 55 -2.82 -3.15 -16.96
C THR A 55 -4.16 -3.83 -16.66
N TRP A 56 -5.28 -3.16 -16.89
CA TRP A 56 -6.62 -3.65 -16.59
C TRP A 56 -7.62 -3.12 -17.61
N ASP A 57 -8.67 -3.91 -17.85
CA ASP A 57 -9.82 -3.54 -18.67
C ASP A 57 -11.09 -3.66 -17.83
N LEU A 58 -12.03 -2.73 -18.03
CA LEU A 58 -13.34 -2.82 -17.40
C LEU A 58 -14.21 -3.82 -18.17
N VAL A 59 -14.45 -4.97 -17.56
CA VAL A 59 -15.25 -6.07 -18.15
C VAL A 59 -16.52 -6.33 -17.35
N PRO A 60 -17.61 -6.77 -18.00
CA PRO A 60 -18.77 -7.26 -17.26
C PRO A 60 -18.40 -8.51 -16.47
N LEU A 61 -19.02 -8.69 -15.30
CA LEU A 61 -18.81 -9.87 -14.46
C LEU A 61 -19.19 -11.15 -15.24
N PRO A 62 -18.26 -12.09 -15.48
CA PRO A 62 -18.59 -13.34 -16.16
C PRO A 62 -19.59 -14.17 -15.36
N SER A 63 -20.49 -14.86 -16.06
CA SER A 63 -21.50 -15.70 -15.43
C SER A 63 -20.85 -16.79 -14.54
N GLY A 64 -21.37 -16.95 -13.32
CA GLY A 64 -20.90 -17.93 -12.35
C GLY A 64 -19.60 -17.57 -11.62
N LYS A 65 -18.99 -16.41 -11.89
CA LYS A 65 -17.80 -15.91 -11.15
C LYS A 65 -18.21 -15.02 -9.98
N LYS A 66 -17.36 -14.99 -8.95
CA LYS A 66 -17.49 -14.08 -7.80
C LYS A 66 -16.49 -12.95 -7.96
N VAL A 67 -16.92 -11.71 -7.70
CA VAL A 67 -16.05 -10.54 -7.75
C VAL A 67 -15.06 -10.60 -6.58
N VAL A 68 -13.76 -10.46 -6.87
CA VAL A 68 -12.75 -10.15 -5.86
C VAL A 68 -12.86 -8.67 -5.52
N GLY A 69 -13.25 -8.37 -4.28
CA GLY A 69 -13.35 -6.99 -3.85
C GLY A 69 -11.99 -6.29 -3.76
N CYS A 70 -11.99 -4.97 -3.73
CA CYS A 70 -10.80 -4.15 -3.47
C CYS A 70 -10.92 -3.37 -2.15
N LYS A 71 -9.82 -2.75 -1.73
CA LYS A 71 -9.75 -1.87 -0.56
C LYS A 71 -8.69 -0.79 -0.79
N TRP A 72 -9.01 0.42 -0.36
CA TRP A 72 -8.05 1.52 -0.24
C TRP A 72 -7.18 1.38 1.02
N VAL A 73 -5.87 1.55 0.87
CA VAL A 73 -4.89 1.52 1.95
C VAL A 73 -4.24 2.90 2.06
N TYR A 74 -4.47 3.56 3.19
CA TYR A 74 -3.95 4.88 3.50
C TYR A 74 -2.71 4.78 4.38
N THR A 75 -1.64 5.49 4.05
CA THR A 75 -0.40 5.48 4.83
C THR A 75 0.30 6.84 4.75
N PRO A 76 0.43 7.58 5.86
CA PRO A 76 1.33 8.73 5.90
C PRO A 76 2.78 8.26 5.85
N LYS A 77 3.61 8.94 5.06
CA LYS A 77 5.06 8.72 4.99
C LYS A 77 5.75 9.88 5.67
N TYR A 78 6.62 9.57 6.62
CA TYR A 78 7.36 10.57 7.39
C TYR A 78 8.84 10.53 7.00
N LYS A 79 9.48 11.69 7.06
CA LYS A 79 10.94 11.81 6.94
C LYS A 79 11.61 11.33 8.22
N ALA A 80 12.94 11.21 8.18
CA ALA A 80 13.74 10.82 9.34
C ALA A 80 13.63 11.81 10.52
N ASP A 81 13.32 13.07 10.23
CA ASP A 81 13.07 14.11 11.24
C ASP A 81 11.65 14.06 11.85
N GLY A 82 10.80 13.14 11.39
CA GLY A 82 9.43 12.98 11.89
C GLY A 82 8.38 13.89 11.26
N THR A 83 8.77 14.74 10.30
CA THR A 83 7.83 15.55 9.52
C THR A 83 7.12 14.73 8.46
N LEU A 84 5.88 15.10 8.12
CA LEU A 84 5.15 14.45 7.03
C LEU A 84 5.86 14.71 5.70
N GLU A 85 6.28 13.64 5.04
CA GLU A 85 6.87 13.68 3.71
C GLU A 85 5.77 13.71 2.64
N ARG A 86 4.82 12.76 2.72
CA ARG A 86 3.70 12.64 1.78
C ARG A 86 2.60 11.73 2.30
N TYR A 87 1.39 11.91 1.77
CA TYR A 87 0.33 10.93 1.86
C TYR A 87 0.54 9.86 0.78
N LYS A 88 0.35 8.59 1.14
CA LYS A 88 0.41 7.48 0.21
C LYS A 88 -0.89 6.70 0.26
N VAL A 89 -1.52 6.54 -0.88
CA VAL A 89 -2.74 5.76 -1.05
C VAL A 89 -2.47 4.64 -2.04
N ARG A 90 -3.11 3.48 -1.82
CA ARG A 90 -3.08 2.36 -2.77
C ARG A 90 -4.43 1.70 -2.88
N LEU A 91 -4.83 1.32 -4.09
CA LEU A 91 -5.96 0.45 -4.31
C LEU A 91 -5.47 -1.00 -4.43
N VAL A 92 -5.94 -1.88 -3.55
CA VAL A 92 -5.44 -3.27 -3.47
C VAL A 92 -6.60 -4.25 -3.51
N ALA A 93 -6.44 -5.35 -4.25
CA ALA A 93 -7.38 -6.46 -4.23
C ALA A 93 -7.39 -7.15 -2.85
N LYS A 94 -8.57 -7.60 -2.41
CA LYS A 94 -8.74 -8.40 -1.19
C LYS A 94 -8.30 -9.83 -1.46
N GLY A 95 -6.98 -10.06 -1.52
CA GLY A 95 -6.40 -11.36 -1.88
C GLY A 95 -6.91 -12.54 -1.03
N TYR A 96 -7.35 -12.31 0.21
CA TYR A 96 -7.97 -13.34 1.06
C TYR A 96 -9.32 -13.87 0.53
N SER A 97 -9.96 -13.17 -0.41
CA SER A 97 -11.17 -13.64 -1.09
C SER A 97 -10.89 -14.37 -2.41
N GLN A 98 -9.63 -14.50 -2.82
CA GLN A 98 -9.26 -15.25 -4.01
C GLN A 98 -9.29 -16.76 -3.76
N SER A 99 -9.79 -17.50 -4.74
CA SER A 99 -9.78 -18.98 -4.70
C SER A 99 -8.62 -19.53 -5.53
N PHE A 100 -7.84 -20.45 -4.94
CA PHE A 100 -6.77 -21.15 -5.64
C PHE A 100 -7.33 -21.90 -6.86
N GLY A 101 -6.68 -21.76 -8.02
CA GLY A 101 -7.12 -22.37 -9.27
C GLY A 101 -8.27 -21.65 -10.00
N ILE A 102 -8.83 -20.57 -9.42
CA ILE A 102 -9.90 -19.77 -10.04
C ILE A 102 -9.41 -18.35 -10.33
N ASP A 103 -8.99 -17.62 -9.29
CA ASP A 103 -8.61 -16.19 -9.41
C ASP A 103 -7.10 -15.98 -9.15
N TYR A 104 -6.46 -16.97 -8.54
CA TYR A 104 -5.10 -16.86 -8.02
C TYR A 104 -4.02 -16.75 -9.12
N PHE A 105 -4.24 -17.39 -10.27
CA PHE A 105 -3.25 -17.42 -11.35
C PHE A 105 -3.38 -16.24 -12.34
N GLU A 106 -4.46 -15.47 -12.26
CA GLU A 106 -4.71 -14.36 -13.19
C GLU A 106 -3.98 -13.07 -12.77
N MET A 107 -3.57 -12.95 -11.50
CA MET A 107 -3.05 -11.70 -10.92
C MET A 107 -1.66 -11.91 -10.29
N PHE A 108 -0.63 -12.09 -11.12
CA PHE A 108 0.76 -12.11 -10.64
C PHE A 108 1.39 -10.71 -10.67
N ALA A 109 1.86 -10.22 -9.52
CA ALA A 109 2.85 -9.16 -9.53
C ALA A 109 4.21 -9.77 -9.92
N PRO A 110 4.86 -9.34 -11.02
CA PRO A 110 6.18 -9.83 -11.39
C PRO A 110 7.21 -9.32 -10.38
N VAL A 111 7.44 -10.09 -9.31
CA VAL A 111 8.47 -9.78 -8.32
C VAL A 111 9.76 -10.48 -8.76
N ALA A 112 10.72 -9.69 -9.22
CA ALA A 112 12.06 -10.19 -9.51
C ALA A 112 12.68 -10.75 -8.23
N LYS A 113 12.98 -12.05 -8.23
CA LYS A 113 13.65 -12.69 -7.10
C LYS A 113 15.14 -12.38 -7.15
N LEU A 114 15.71 -11.95 -6.03
CA LEU A 114 17.15 -11.66 -5.92
C LEU A 114 18.01 -12.86 -6.35
N ASN A 115 17.57 -14.09 -6.10
CA ASN A 115 18.27 -15.29 -6.56
C ASN A 115 18.31 -15.37 -8.09
N THR A 116 17.20 -15.09 -8.78
CA THR A 116 17.15 -15.05 -10.25
C THR A 116 18.08 -13.98 -10.81
N ILE A 117 18.10 -12.78 -10.20
CA ILE A 117 19.01 -11.69 -10.58
C ILE A 117 20.47 -12.10 -10.37
N ARG A 118 20.80 -12.71 -9.23
CA ARG A 118 22.15 -13.20 -8.93
C ARG A 118 22.62 -14.26 -9.93
N ILE A 119 21.75 -15.19 -10.32
CA ILE A 119 22.06 -16.21 -11.32
C ILE A 119 22.33 -15.56 -12.68
N LEU A 120 21.49 -14.61 -13.11
CA LEU A 120 21.68 -13.85 -14.34
C LEU A 120 23.03 -13.13 -14.37
N ILE A 121 23.40 -12.45 -13.28
CA ILE A 121 24.70 -11.79 -13.15
C ILE A 121 25.84 -12.81 -13.18
N ALA A 122 25.72 -13.91 -12.44
CA ALA A 122 26.73 -14.96 -12.42
C ALA A 122 26.94 -15.57 -13.82
N LEU A 123 25.87 -15.86 -14.55
CA LEU A 123 25.97 -16.35 -15.92
C LEU A 123 26.63 -15.32 -16.85
N ALA A 124 26.23 -14.05 -16.78
CA ALA A 124 26.82 -13.00 -17.62
C ALA A 124 28.32 -12.78 -17.35
N VAL A 125 28.78 -13.01 -16.11
CA VAL A 125 30.20 -12.89 -15.72
C VAL A 125 31.00 -14.15 -16.06
N ASN A 126 30.37 -15.33 -16.07
CA ASN A 126 31.05 -16.60 -16.33
C ASN A 126 30.87 -17.12 -17.77
N LEU A 127 30.06 -16.45 -18.59
CA LEU A 127 30.01 -16.65 -20.04
C LEU A 127 31.09 -15.78 -20.70
N GLU A 128 32.35 -16.13 -20.44
CA GLU A 128 33.48 -15.87 -21.32
C GLU A 128 33.90 -17.17 -22.00
#